data_AF-A0A286HF54-F1
#
_entry.id   AF-A0A286HF54-F1
#
_cell.length_a   1.000
_cell.length_b   1.000
_cell.length_c   1.000
_cell.angle_alpha   90.00
_cell.angle_beta   90.00
_cell.angle_gamma   90.00
#
_symmetry.space_group_name_H-M   'P 1'
#
loop_
_entity.id
_entity.type
_entity.pdbx_description
1 polymer ?
#
loop_
_entity_poly.entity_id
_entity_poly.type
_entity_poly.pdbx_seq_one_letter_code
_entity_poly.pdbx_strand_id
1 'polypeptide(L)'
;MLELGIAADLIRGLAWAVRALFIGLIVLALWRGRTWKLKIFYVVVTVLAFFSPQFPQIARDREHKREYEKAKAVFDERCKTAGEKIYKTVDDVEGVLLLNQRPSASNADRYDANWPDAGLPQQFGGESYIANFLRWESNDDERRPRGALNDVPSNRPGYRYVDAKGKDGEILRYTLRRRDDPAYPHLAKTELESHPARYAVSFANLINPEDRKLWVAGTTVTVTDTQTSEVIAQATWFSFEPSLGRRAAHSTPWAYAISCPELRGGKERAPTRFFVDQVLKPKGRD
;
A
#
# COMPACT_ATOMS: atom_id res chain seq x y z
N MET A 1 -0.52 -3.68 -26.64
CA MET A 1 0.50 -2.81 -27.26
C MET A 1 -0.24 -1.71 -28.00
N LEU A 2 -0.47 -0.57 -27.34
CA LEU A 2 -1.07 0.60 -27.98
C LEU A 2 0.08 1.54 -28.35
N GLU A 3 0.19 1.77 -29.65
CA GLU A 3 1.08 2.69 -30.36
C GLU A 3 1.23 4.04 -29.63
N LEU A 4 2.30 4.19 -28.84
CA LEU A 4 2.75 5.47 -28.27
C LEU A 4 3.63 6.28 -29.25
N GLY A 5 3.89 5.76 -30.46
CA GLY A 5 4.86 6.34 -31.40
C GLY A 5 4.46 7.71 -31.94
N ILE A 6 3.22 7.86 -32.42
CA ILE A 6 2.78 9.07 -33.13
C ILE A 6 2.66 10.28 -32.17
N ALA A 7 2.18 10.05 -30.94
CA ALA A 7 2.06 11.12 -29.94
C ALA A 7 3.43 11.59 -29.42
N ALA A 8 4.38 10.66 -29.25
CA ALA A 8 5.74 11.00 -28.82
C ALA A 8 6.49 11.81 -29.88
N ASP A 9 6.31 11.50 -31.15
CA ASP A 9 6.99 12.21 -32.24
C ASP A 9 6.39 13.61 -32.50
N LEU A 10 5.08 13.79 -32.30
CA LEU A 10 4.45 15.11 -32.31
C LEU A 10 4.97 16.02 -31.19
N ILE A 11 5.16 15.47 -29.98
CA ILE A 11 5.73 16.21 -28.84
C ILE A 11 7.19 16.61 -29.12
N ARG A 12 7.98 15.71 -29.74
CA ARG A 12 9.37 16.00 -30.14
C ARG A 12 9.42 17.09 -31.22
N GLY A 13 8.54 17.04 -32.22
CA GLY A 13 8.44 18.07 -33.26
C GLY A 13 8.10 19.44 -32.70
N LEU A 14 7.14 19.51 -31.77
CA LEU A 14 6.76 20.74 -31.09
C LEU A 14 7.93 21.31 -30.25
N ALA A 15 8.69 20.44 -29.57
CA ALA A 15 9.87 20.84 -28.80
C ALA A 15 10.97 21.44 -29.69
N TRP A 16 11.21 20.89 -30.89
CA TRP A 16 12.16 21.47 -31.85
C TRP A 16 11.70 22.82 -32.39
N ALA A 17 10.42 22.98 -32.71
CA ALA A 17 9.86 24.25 -33.15
C ALA A 17 10.00 25.35 -32.08
N VAL A 18 9.71 25.01 -30.81
CA VAL A 18 9.87 25.93 -29.67
C VAL A 18 11.34 26.31 -29.45
N ARG A 19 12.28 25.37 -29.61
CA ARG A 19 13.73 25.65 -29.56
C ARG A 19 14.19 26.56 -30.70
N ALA A 20 13.71 26.30 -31.92
CA ALA A 20 14.02 27.12 -33.09
C ALA A 20 13.48 28.56 -32.92
N LEU A 21 12.28 28.71 -32.37
CA LEU A 21 11.69 30.01 -32.04
C LEU A 21 12.56 30.78 -31.02
N PHE A 22 12.99 30.11 -29.94
CA PHE A 22 13.85 30.72 -28.93
C PHE A 22 15.19 31.19 -29.50
N ILE A 23 15.85 30.34 -30.28
CA ILE A 23 17.12 30.66 -30.95
C ILE A 23 16.91 31.84 -31.93
N GLY A 24 15.82 31.83 -32.70
CA GLY A 24 15.46 32.91 -33.61
C GLY A 24 15.27 34.25 -32.89
N LEU A 25 14.61 34.25 -31.72
CA LEU A 25 14.44 35.46 -30.89
C LEU A 25 15.77 35.97 -30.33
N ILE A 26 16.70 35.09 -29.94
CA ILE A 26 18.06 35.48 -29.52
C ILE A 26 18.83 36.10 -30.69
N VAL A 27 18.80 35.48 -31.87
CA VAL A 27 19.47 36.01 -33.07
C VAL A 27 18.91 37.39 -33.44
N LEU A 28 17.58 37.56 -33.40
CA LEU A 28 16.91 38.84 -33.63
C LEU A 28 17.33 39.90 -32.59
N ALA A 29 17.40 39.52 -31.31
CA ALA A 29 17.86 40.40 -30.22
C ALA A 29 19.32 40.87 -30.41
N LEU A 30 20.21 39.98 -30.87
CA LEU A 30 21.61 40.29 -31.17
C LEU A 30 21.77 41.17 -32.41
N TRP A 31 20.90 41.03 -33.40
CA TRP A 31 20.96 41.80 -34.65
C TRP A 31 20.37 43.21 -34.49
N ARG A 32 19.33 43.37 -33.69
CA ARG A 32 18.62 44.65 -33.47
C ARG A 32 19.37 45.63 -32.55
N GLY A 33 20.26 45.15 -31.69
CA GLY A 33 21.01 46.02 -30.77
C GLY A 33 22.13 46.80 -31.47
N ARG A 34 22.06 48.14 -31.44
CA ARG A 34 23.07 49.03 -32.06
C ARG A 34 24.41 49.05 -31.31
N THR A 35 24.38 48.83 -29.99
CA THR A 35 25.57 48.77 -29.12
C THR A 35 25.59 47.45 -28.37
N TRP A 36 26.77 47.00 -27.93
CA TRP A 36 26.91 45.73 -27.20
C TRP A 36 26.03 45.70 -25.93
N LYS A 37 25.94 46.80 -25.18
CA LYS A 37 25.04 46.89 -24.00
C LYS A 37 23.57 46.64 -24.35
N LEU A 38 23.10 47.17 -25.48
CA LEU A 38 21.72 46.97 -25.94
C LEU A 38 21.46 45.52 -26.37
N LYS A 39 22.44 44.89 -27.03
CA LYS A 39 22.38 43.46 -27.41
C LYS A 39 22.25 42.56 -26.18
N ILE A 40 23.06 42.82 -25.14
CA ILE A 40 22.99 42.07 -23.86
C ILE A 40 21.61 42.25 -23.23
N PHE A 41 21.11 43.49 -23.17
CA PHE A 41 19.81 43.78 -22.57
C PHE A 41 18.67 43.00 -23.27
N TYR A 42 18.61 43.03 -24.60
CA TYR A 42 17.55 42.30 -25.34
C TYR A 42 17.65 40.79 -25.15
N VAL A 43 18.85 40.22 -25.16
CA VAL A 43 19.02 38.78 -24.91
C VAL A 43 18.53 38.41 -23.52
N VAL A 44 18.87 39.19 -22.48
CA VAL A 44 18.39 38.95 -21.11
C VAL A 44 16.87 39.02 -21.03
N VAL A 45 16.24 40.01 -21.66
CA VAL A 45 14.77 40.13 -21.71
C VAL A 45 14.14 38.94 -22.42
N THR A 46 14.70 38.49 -23.55
CA THR A 46 14.20 37.31 -24.28
C THR A 46 14.32 36.03 -23.45
N VAL A 47 15.45 35.82 -22.78
CA VAL A 47 15.64 34.66 -21.88
C VAL A 47 14.63 34.71 -20.74
N LEU A 48 14.49 35.87 -20.07
CA LEU A 48 13.54 36.02 -18.97
C LEU A 48 12.09 35.84 -19.43
N ALA A 49 11.71 36.39 -20.58
CA ALA A 49 10.35 36.24 -21.13
C ALA A 49 10.05 34.77 -21.50
N PHE A 50 11.04 34.03 -21.98
CA PHE A 50 10.87 32.64 -22.41
C PHE A 50 10.80 31.66 -21.23
N PHE A 51 11.61 31.88 -20.18
CA PHE A 51 11.66 31.00 -19.00
C PHE A 51 10.79 31.46 -17.82
N SER A 52 10.28 32.70 -17.81
CA SER A 52 9.42 33.20 -16.73
C SER A 52 8.18 32.34 -16.45
N PRO A 53 7.49 31.75 -17.44
CA PRO A 53 6.33 30.90 -17.17
C PRO A 53 6.71 29.59 -16.46
N GLN A 54 7.97 29.16 -16.57
CA GLN A 54 8.48 27.90 -16.01
C GLN A 54 9.01 28.07 -14.58
N PHE A 55 9.46 29.27 -14.17
CA PHE A 55 10.01 29.47 -12.81
C PHE A 55 9.07 29.04 -11.68
N PRO A 56 7.74 29.31 -11.71
CA PRO A 56 6.83 28.83 -10.67
C PRO A 56 6.73 27.31 -10.60
N GLN A 57 6.79 26.62 -11.74
CA GLN A 57 6.77 25.15 -11.79
C GLN A 57 8.07 24.58 -11.20
N ILE A 58 9.23 25.09 -11.65
CA ILE A 58 10.54 24.70 -11.13
C ILE A 58 10.64 24.90 -9.62
N ALA A 59 10.11 26.01 -9.10
CA ALA A 59 10.09 26.27 -7.66
C ALA A 59 9.24 25.24 -6.90
N ARG A 60 8.01 24.95 -7.37
CA ARG A 60 7.12 23.94 -6.77
C ARG A 60 7.70 22.53 -6.81
N ASP A 61 8.39 22.17 -7.90
CA ASP A 61 9.02 20.86 -8.05
C ASP A 61 10.21 20.70 -7.10
N ARG A 62 11.01 21.76 -6.93
CA ARG A 62 12.10 21.78 -5.94
C ARG A 62 11.59 21.68 -4.52
N GLU A 63 10.53 22.41 -4.18
CA GLU A 63 9.88 22.32 -2.87
C GLU A 63 9.34 20.91 -2.62
N HIS A 64 8.62 20.34 -3.60
CA HIS A 64 8.12 18.97 -3.51
C HIS A 64 9.23 17.96 -3.27
N LYS A 65 10.33 18.08 -4.01
CA LYS A 65 11.47 17.18 -3.87
C LYS A 65 12.04 17.23 -2.46
N ARG A 66 12.13 18.42 -1.86
CA ARG A 66 12.59 18.59 -0.46
C ARG A 66 11.62 17.96 0.53
N GLU A 67 10.32 18.18 0.36
CA GLU A 67 9.29 17.55 1.20
C GLU A 67 9.33 16.02 1.10
N TYR A 68 9.46 15.51 -0.12
CA TYR A 68 9.58 14.09 -0.41
C TYR A 68 10.83 13.49 0.24
N GLU A 69 12.00 14.12 0.09
CA GLU A 69 13.24 13.65 0.70
C GLU A 69 13.14 13.61 2.23
N LYS A 70 12.51 14.62 2.84
CA LYS A 70 12.24 14.65 4.28
C LYS A 70 11.30 13.52 4.71
N ALA A 71 10.18 13.35 4.02
CA ALA A 71 9.19 12.31 4.32
C ALA A 71 9.78 10.91 4.15
N LYS A 72 10.53 10.71 3.06
CA LYS A 72 11.22 9.46 2.77
C LYS A 72 12.28 9.13 3.83
N ALA A 73 13.05 10.11 4.31
CA ALA A 73 14.01 9.88 5.38
C ALA A 73 13.32 9.39 6.67
N VAL A 74 12.16 9.95 7.01
CA VAL A 74 11.35 9.47 8.15
C VAL A 74 10.85 8.05 7.89
N PHE A 75 10.30 7.76 6.71
CA PHE A 75 9.86 6.41 6.34
C PHE A 75 11.02 5.40 6.42
N ASP A 76 12.18 5.71 5.85
CA ASP A 76 13.38 4.87 5.88
C ASP A 76 13.85 4.62 7.33
N GLU A 77 13.75 5.62 8.20
CA GLU A 77 14.06 5.47 9.63
C GLU A 77 13.07 4.54 10.33
N ARG A 78 11.76 4.70 10.11
CA ARG A 78 10.73 3.79 10.62
C ARG A 78 10.95 2.37 10.10
N CYS A 79 11.40 2.26 8.85
CA CYS A 79 11.62 0.98 8.21
C CYS A 79 12.67 0.12 8.91
N LYS A 80 13.63 0.71 9.62
CA LYS A 80 14.65 -0.03 10.38
C LYS A 80 14.06 -0.92 11.49
N THR A 81 12.87 -0.58 12.00
CA THR A 81 12.18 -1.37 13.03
C THR A 81 11.08 -2.27 12.45
N ALA A 82 10.86 -2.20 11.13
CA ALA A 82 9.90 -3.03 10.42
C ALA A 82 10.44 -4.46 10.25
N GLY A 83 9.54 -5.40 9.96
CA GLY A 83 9.89 -6.80 9.76
C GLY A 83 9.13 -7.75 10.67
N GLU A 84 9.42 -9.03 10.46
CA GLU A 84 8.81 -10.15 11.18
C GLU A 84 9.75 -10.64 12.29
N LYS A 85 9.19 -10.91 13.46
CA LYS A 85 9.85 -11.55 14.60
C LYS A 85 9.04 -12.79 14.96
N ILE A 86 9.55 -13.96 14.62
CA ILE A 86 8.89 -15.24 14.89
C ILE A 86 9.68 -15.94 15.99
N TYR A 87 9.06 -16.07 17.17
CA TYR A 87 9.67 -16.72 18.33
C TYR A 87 9.33 -18.22 18.36
N LYS A 88 8.14 -18.58 17.87
CA LYS A 88 7.66 -19.95 17.82
C LYS A 88 6.75 -20.17 16.61
N THR A 89 6.87 -21.35 16.01
CA THR A 89 5.97 -21.83 14.96
C THR A 89 5.13 -23.01 15.47
N VAL A 90 3.91 -23.16 14.98
CA VAL A 90 2.98 -24.23 15.36
C VAL A 90 2.40 -24.86 14.11
N ASP A 91 2.49 -26.19 14.02
CA ASP A 91 1.89 -26.99 12.96
C ASP A 91 0.46 -27.42 13.31
N ASP A 92 -0.30 -27.88 12.31
CA ASP A 92 -1.63 -28.49 12.44
C ASP A 92 -2.69 -27.62 13.15
N VAL A 93 -2.68 -26.31 12.89
CA VAL A 93 -3.63 -25.37 13.48
C VAL A 93 -4.98 -25.42 12.75
N GLU A 94 -6.05 -25.74 13.47
CA GLU A 94 -7.39 -25.84 12.88
C GLU A 94 -8.08 -24.48 12.70
N GLY A 95 -7.82 -23.53 13.58
CA GLY A 95 -8.49 -22.23 13.60
C GLY A 95 -7.67 -21.16 14.30
N VAL A 96 -8.02 -19.90 14.03
CA VAL A 96 -7.41 -18.72 14.65
C VAL A 96 -8.48 -17.80 15.24
N LEU A 97 -8.14 -17.09 16.30
CA LEU A 97 -8.99 -16.10 16.95
C LEU A 97 -8.53 -14.68 16.55
N LEU A 98 -9.36 -13.91 15.85
CA LEU A 98 -9.14 -12.50 15.59
C LEU A 98 -9.66 -11.67 16.78
N LEU A 99 -8.76 -11.06 17.55
CA LEU A 99 -9.13 -10.22 18.69
C LEU A 99 -9.67 -8.85 18.25
N ASN A 100 -9.28 -8.41 17.06
CA ASN A 100 -9.81 -7.23 16.40
C ASN A 100 -9.78 -7.43 14.88
N GLN A 101 -10.62 -6.67 14.18
CA GLN A 101 -10.84 -6.80 12.74
C GLN A 101 -10.55 -5.47 12.05
N ARG A 102 -9.97 -5.53 10.85
CA ARG A 102 -9.77 -4.32 10.06
C ARG A 102 -11.07 -3.91 9.39
N PRO A 103 -11.51 -2.64 9.49
CA PRO A 103 -12.69 -2.16 8.79
C PRO A 103 -12.44 -2.14 7.27
N SER A 104 -13.52 -2.23 6.49
CA SER A 104 -13.44 -2.00 5.04
C SER A 104 -13.06 -0.55 4.78
N ALA A 105 -12.03 -0.34 3.96
CA ALA A 105 -11.62 1.00 3.55
C ALA A 105 -12.68 1.64 2.64
N SER A 106 -13.11 2.84 2.98
CA SER A 106 -13.94 3.68 2.11
C SER A 106 -13.06 4.42 1.09
N ASN A 107 -13.70 5.01 0.07
CA ASN A 107 -12.97 5.88 -0.85
C ASN A 107 -12.38 7.09 -0.11
N ALA A 108 -13.07 7.66 0.88
CA ALA A 108 -12.61 8.82 1.63
C ALA A 108 -11.33 8.54 2.41
N ASP A 109 -11.26 7.35 3.05
CA ASP A 109 -10.08 6.90 3.81
C ASP A 109 -8.80 6.95 2.97
N ARG A 110 -8.89 6.58 1.70
CA ARG A 110 -7.72 6.54 0.81
C ARG A 110 -7.14 7.92 0.48
N TYR A 111 -7.87 9.00 0.76
CA TYR A 111 -7.42 10.39 0.61
C TYR A 111 -7.11 11.07 1.95
N ASP A 112 -7.32 10.39 3.08
CA ASP A 112 -7.05 10.94 4.41
C ASP A 112 -5.66 10.51 4.89
N ALA A 113 -4.76 11.48 5.07
CA ALA A 113 -3.44 11.23 5.65
C ALA A 113 -3.52 10.56 7.04
N ASN A 114 -4.58 10.85 7.80
CA ASN A 114 -4.83 10.34 9.14
C ASN A 114 -5.61 9.02 9.16
N TRP A 115 -5.89 8.40 8.01
CA TRP A 115 -6.60 7.14 7.95
C TRP A 115 -5.94 6.08 8.86
N PRO A 116 -6.63 5.59 9.92
CA PRO A 116 -5.99 4.74 10.93
C PRO A 116 -5.33 3.48 10.36
N ASP A 117 -5.96 2.81 9.40
CA ASP A 117 -5.49 1.56 8.79
C ASP A 117 -4.52 1.75 7.61
N ALA A 118 -4.07 2.98 7.33
CA ALA A 118 -3.15 3.27 6.23
C ALA A 118 -1.77 2.60 6.34
N GLY A 119 -1.44 1.94 7.45
CA GLY A 119 -0.22 1.13 7.57
C GLY A 119 -0.19 -0.05 6.60
N LEU A 120 -1.37 -0.56 6.21
CA LEU A 120 -1.56 -1.61 5.19
C LEU A 120 -2.72 -1.23 4.26
N PRO A 121 -2.53 -0.23 3.37
CA PRO A 121 -3.63 0.44 2.70
C PRO A 121 -4.34 -0.41 1.63
N GLN A 122 -3.69 -1.48 1.16
CA GLN A 122 -4.25 -2.43 0.20
C GLN A 122 -4.83 -3.69 0.85
N GLN A 123 -4.65 -3.87 2.16
CA GLN A 123 -5.17 -5.06 2.83
C GLN A 123 -6.70 -5.03 2.84
N PHE A 124 -7.31 -6.16 2.49
CA PHE A 124 -8.76 -6.29 2.59
C PHE A 124 -9.23 -6.16 4.04
N GLY A 125 -10.32 -5.41 4.23
CA GLY A 125 -11.03 -5.23 5.49
C GLY A 125 -12.37 -5.98 5.52
N GLY A 126 -13.13 -5.79 6.60
CA GLY A 126 -14.46 -6.36 6.79
C GLY A 126 -14.48 -7.88 6.70
N GLU A 127 -15.56 -8.45 6.15
CA GLU A 127 -15.67 -9.89 5.97
C GLU A 127 -14.59 -10.46 5.04
N SER A 128 -14.04 -9.67 4.11
CA SER A 128 -12.94 -10.13 3.26
C SER A 128 -11.63 -10.33 4.04
N TYR A 129 -11.40 -9.55 5.12
CA TYR A 129 -10.29 -9.77 6.02
C TYR A 129 -10.38 -11.16 6.68
N ILE A 130 -11.56 -11.51 7.18
CA ILE A 130 -11.85 -12.82 7.81
C ILE A 130 -11.75 -13.94 6.78
N ALA A 131 -12.36 -13.78 5.61
CA ALA A 131 -12.40 -14.78 4.56
C ALA A 131 -11.00 -15.21 4.09
N ASN A 132 -10.04 -14.28 4.04
CA ASN A 132 -8.66 -14.59 3.64
C ASN A 132 -8.00 -15.65 4.54
N PHE A 133 -8.39 -15.76 5.81
CA PHE A 133 -7.89 -16.81 6.72
C PHE A 133 -8.48 -18.19 6.45
N LEU A 134 -9.61 -18.26 5.76
CA LEU A 134 -10.28 -19.52 5.44
C LEU A 134 -9.98 -20.02 4.03
N ARG A 135 -9.55 -19.12 3.14
CA ARG A 135 -9.26 -19.37 1.73
C ARG A 135 -7.98 -20.18 1.51
N TRP A 136 -7.94 -20.87 0.38
CA TRP A 136 -6.76 -21.56 -0.10
C TRP A 136 -5.83 -20.59 -0.82
N GLU A 137 -4.54 -20.86 -0.75
CA GLU A 137 -3.55 -20.17 -1.55
C GLU A 137 -3.24 -21.01 -2.81
N SER A 138 -3.52 -20.49 -3.99
CA SER A 138 -3.03 -21.07 -5.24
C SER A 138 -1.77 -20.35 -5.69
N ASN A 139 -0.70 -21.10 -5.94
CA ASN A 139 0.53 -20.55 -6.47
C ASN A 139 0.74 -21.06 -7.89
N ASP A 140 0.20 -20.34 -8.87
CA ASP A 140 0.34 -20.69 -10.29
C ASP A 140 1.76 -20.37 -10.83
N ASP A 141 2.55 -19.60 -10.07
CA ASP A 141 3.92 -19.18 -10.41
C ASP A 141 4.88 -19.52 -9.27
N GLU A 142 5.56 -20.67 -9.37
CA GLU A 142 6.52 -21.16 -8.36
C GLU A 142 7.65 -20.17 -8.04
N ARG A 143 7.89 -19.16 -8.90
CA ARG A 143 8.87 -18.11 -8.64
C ARG A 143 8.44 -17.14 -7.54
N ARG A 144 7.15 -17.12 -7.17
CA ARG A 144 6.63 -16.28 -6.10
C ARG A 144 6.56 -17.09 -4.81
N PRO A 145 7.08 -16.58 -3.68
CA PRO A 145 7.02 -17.30 -2.41
C PRO A 145 5.59 -17.50 -1.92
N ARG A 146 4.65 -16.62 -2.32
CA ARG A 146 3.22 -16.68 -1.98
C ARG A 146 2.34 -16.48 -3.20
N GLY A 147 1.22 -17.19 -3.22
CA GLY A 147 0.21 -17.18 -4.27
C GLY A 147 -1.00 -16.30 -4.01
N ALA A 148 -2.03 -16.44 -4.85
CA ALA A 148 -3.31 -15.75 -4.70
C ALA A 148 -4.24 -16.51 -3.74
N LEU A 149 -4.98 -15.79 -2.91
CA LEU A 149 -6.02 -16.38 -2.07
C LEU A 149 -7.33 -16.50 -2.85
N ASN A 150 -7.90 -17.69 -2.88
CA ASN A 150 -9.18 -17.96 -3.54
C ASN A 150 -9.91 -19.12 -2.87
N ASP A 151 -11.09 -19.43 -3.40
CA ASP A 151 -11.96 -20.47 -2.86
C ASP A 151 -11.79 -21.82 -3.60
N VAL A 152 -10.74 -21.95 -4.42
CA VAL A 152 -10.39 -23.19 -5.12
C VAL A 152 -9.43 -24.00 -4.25
N PRO A 153 -9.78 -25.25 -3.89
CA PRO A 153 -8.88 -26.10 -3.11
C PRO A 153 -7.50 -26.24 -3.75
N SER A 154 -6.48 -26.17 -2.90
CA SER A 154 -5.06 -26.35 -3.23
C SER A 154 -4.34 -27.09 -2.10
N ASN A 155 -3.06 -27.41 -2.30
CA ASN A 155 -2.19 -27.97 -1.26
C ASN A 155 -1.79 -26.97 -0.15
N ARG A 156 -2.27 -25.71 -0.22
CA ARG A 156 -2.04 -24.67 0.80
C ARG A 156 -3.39 -24.20 1.36
N PRO A 157 -4.02 -24.97 2.25
CA PRO A 157 -5.33 -24.65 2.77
C PRO A 157 -5.35 -23.45 3.71
N GLY A 158 -6.54 -22.88 3.88
CA GLY A 158 -6.86 -22.01 5.00
C GLY A 158 -7.32 -22.76 6.23
N TYR A 159 -7.42 -22.02 7.34
CA TYR A 159 -7.92 -22.55 8.60
C TYR A 159 -9.33 -23.08 8.41
N ARG A 160 -9.71 -24.13 9.14
CA ARG A 160 -11.05 -24.71 9.08
C ARG A 160 -12.12 -23.72 9.56
N TYR A 161 -11.76 -22.91 10.54
CA TYR A 161 -12.61 -21.85 11.08
C TYR A 161 -11.78 -20.64 11.54
N VAL A 162 -12.46 -19.50 11.66
CA VAL A 162 -11.91 -18.28 12.24
C VAL A 162 -12.89 -17.79 13.29
N ASP A 163 -12.45 -17.68 14.52
CA ASP A 163 -13.22 -17.01 15.56
C ASP A 163 -12.92 -15.53 15.48
N ALA A 164 -13.91 -14.66 15.45
CA ALA A 164 -13.69 -13.22 15.44
C ALA A 164 -14.47 -12.55 16.55
N LYS A 165 -13.75 -11.78 17.36
CA LYS A 165 -14.35 -10.94 18.40
C LYS A 165 -15.01 -9.73 17.75
N GLY A 166 -16.29 -9.54 18.03
CA GLY A 166 -17.08 -8.38 17.63
C GLY A 166 -16.82 -7.19 18.54
N LYS A 167 -17.59 -6.12 18.33
CA LYS A 167 -17.40 -4.86 19.07
C LYS A 167 -17.92 -4.96 20.50
N ASP A 168 -18.97 -5.74 20.71
CA ASP A 168 -19.64 -5.88 22.01
C ASP A 168 -19.01 -7.02 22.85
N GLY A 169 -17.95 -7.64 22.33
CA GLY A 169 -17.18 -8.68 22.98
C GLY A 169 -17.64 -10.10 22.66
N GLU A 170 -18.74 -10.23 21.92
CA GLU A 170 -19.24 -11.48 21.36
C GLU A 170 -18.21 -12.10 20.42
N ILE A 171 -18.12 -13.43 20.41
CA ILE A 171 -17.25 -14.15 19.48
C ILE A 171 -18.13 -14.96 18.55
N LEU A 172 -17.96 -14.72 17.25
CA LEU A 172 -18.61 -15.49 16.20
C LEU A 172 -17.59 -16.39 15.51
N ARG A 173 -17.96 -17.64 15.23
CA ARG A 173 -17.16 -18.57 14.45
C ARG A 173 -17.55 -18.48 12.98
N TYR A 174 -16.56 -18.20 12.15
CA TYR A 174 -16.68 -18.09 10.70
C TYR A 174 -16.12 -19.33 10.01
N THR A 175 -16.85 -19.84 9.03
CA THR A 175 -16.42 -20.92 8.14
C THR A 175 -16.77 -20.57 6.68
N LEU A 176 -16.12 -21.21 5.71
CA LEU A 176 -16.55 -21.09 4.32
C LEU A 176 -17.83 -21.89 4.12
N ARG A 177 -18.83 -21.28 3.48
CA ARG A 177 -19.99 -22.01 2.98
C ARG A 177 -19.56 -23.09 1.99
N ARG A 178 -20.42 -24.10 1.84
CA ARG A 178 -20.20 -25.14 0.82
C ARG A 178 -20.37 -24.52 -0.56
N ARG A 179 -19.64 -25.05 -1.54
CA ARG A 179 -19.58 -24.51 -2.91
C ARG A 179 -20.93 -24.59 -3.65
N ASP A 180 -21.78 -25.54 -3.28
CA ASP A 180 -23.13 -25.74 -3.80
C ASP A 180 -24.17 -24.77 -3.20
N ASP A 181 -23.78 -23.96 -2.22
CA ASP A 181 -24.63 -22.91 -1.67
C ASP A 181 -24.80 -21.78 -2.72
N PRO A 182 -26.05 -21.38 -3.05
CA PRO A 182 -26.30 -20.25 -3.97
C PRO A 182 -25.68 -18.92 -3.50
N ALA A 183 -25.41 -18.82 -2.19
CA ALA A 183 -24.73 -17.71 -1.55
C ALA A 183 -23.23 -18.00 -1.36
N TYR A 184 -22.61 -18.81 -2.20
CA TYR A 184 -21.16 -18.96 -2.27
C TYR A 184 -20.56 -17.94 -3.25
N PRO A 185 -19.52 -17.16 -2.88
CA PRO A 185 -18.74 -17.22 -1.65
C PRO A 185 -19.22 -16.21 -0.58
N HIS A 186 -20.00 -16.68 0.40
CA HIS A 186 -20.26 -15.95 1.65
C HIS A 186 -19.80 -16.79 2.86
N LEU A 187 -19.47 -16.09 3.94
CA LEU A 187 -19.09 -16.72 5.20
C LEU A 187 -20.33 -17.27 5.91
N ALA A 188 -20.24 -18.50 6.42
CA ALA A 188 -21.17 -18.98 7.43
C ALA A 188 -20.68 -18.52 8.79
N LYS A 189 -21.57 -17.88 9.57
CA LYS A 189 -21.29 -17.41 10.93
C LYS A 189 -22.22 -18.10 11.92
N THR A 190 -21.67 -18.58 13.02
CA THR A 190 -22.41 -19.16 14.13
C THR A 190 -21.96 -18.51 15.43
N GLU A 191 -22.88 -18.37 16.38
CA GLU A 191 -22.48 -18.03 17.75
C GLU A 191 -21.57 -19.12 18.29
N LEU A 192 -20.56 -18.71 19.06
CA LEU A 192 -19.59 -19.64 19.58
C LEU A 192 -20.13 -20.32 20.85
N GLU A 193 -20.58 -21.57 20.71
CA GLU A 193 -21.02 -22.41 21.84
C GLU A 193 -19.87 -23.13 22.56
N SER A 194 -18.64 -23.05 22.01
CA SER A 194 -17.47 -23.79 22.48
C SER A 194 -16.29 -22.86 22.82
N HIS A 195 -15.14 -23.41 23.19
CA HIS A 195 -13.95 -22.59 23.42
C HIS A 195 -13.44 -21.97 22.11
N PRO A 196 -12.96 -20.70 22.13
CA PRO A 196 -12.33 -20.08 20.97
C PRO A 196 -11.05 -20.81 20.56
N ALA A 197 -10.59 -20.54 19.34
CA ALA A 197 -9.27 -20.96 18.86
C ALA A 197 -8.16 -20.52 19.85
N ARG A 198 -7.22 -21.43 20.10
CA ARG A 198 -6.11 -21.21 21.04
C ARG A 198 -5.21 -20.05 20.63
N TYR A 199 -4.91 -19.91 19.36
CA TYR A 199 -3.99 -18.88 18.88
C TYR A 199 -4.76 -17.64 18.42
N ALA A 200 -4.41 -16.51 19.02
CA ALA A 200 -5.01 -15.23 18.76
C ALA A 200 -4.13 -14.38 17.82
N VAL A 201 -4.78 -13.64 16.92
CA VAL A 201 -4.19 -12.64 16.05
C VAL A 201 -4.82 -11.29 16.39
N SER A 202 -3.99 -10.28 16.58
CA SER A 202 -4.41 -8.91 16.78
C SER A 202 -3.55 -7.96 15.97
N PHE A 203 -4.02 -6.73 15.78
CA PHE A 203 -3.20 -5.65 15.24
C PHE A 203 -3.31 -4.37 16.06
N ALA A 204 -2.27 -3.56 15.99
CA ALA A 204 -2.23 -2.21 16.52
C ALA A 204 -1.72 -1.26 15.43
N ASN A 205 -2.51 -0.24 15.10
CA ASN A 205 -2.09 0.80 14.18
C ASN A 205 -1.18 1.80 14.92
N LEU A 206 -0.02 2.09 14.34
CA LEU A 206 0.96 3.03 14.88
C LEU A 206 0.57 4.43 14.42
N ILE A 207 -0.06 5.20 15.32
CA ILE A 207 -0.58 6.55 15.02
C ILE A 207 0.37 7.57 15.65
N ASN A 208 1.22 8.18 14.81
CA ASN A 208 2.07 9.29 15.18
C ASN A 208 1.71 10.53 14.34
N PRO A 209 1.20 11.62 14.93
CA PRO A 209 0.81 12.82 14.19
C PRO A 209 1.91 13.41 13.30
N GLU A 210 3.18 13.35 13.71
CA GLU A 210 4.29 13.86 12.90
C GLU A 210 4.57 12.99 11.67
N ASP A 211 4.44 11.67 11.81
CA ASP A 211 4.56 10.74 10.69
C ASP A 211 3.37 10.94 9.70
N ARG A 212 2.17 11.20 10.23
CA ARG A 212 0.96 11.41 9.42
C ARG A 212 1.02 12.68 8.58
N LYS A 213 1.63 13.76 9.08
CA LYS A 213 1.92 14.96 8.27
C LYS A 213 2.80 14.66 7.05
N LEU A 214 3.60 13.60 7.12
CA LEU A 214 4.51 13.16 6.07
C LEU A 214 3.97 11.96 5.28
N TRP A 215 2.67 11.64 5.44
CA TRP A 215 2.03 10.49 4.79
C TRP A 215 2.74 9.16 5.07
N VAL A 216 3.21 8.99 6.31
CA VAL A 216 3.78 7.74 6.82
C VAL A 216 2.83 7.13 7.83
N ALA A 217 2.54 5.84 7.67
CA ALA A 217 1.65 5.08 8.54
C ALA A 217 2.26 3.73 8.88
N GLY A 218 2.05 3.24 10.10
CA GLY A 218 2.55 1.94 10.52
C GLY A 218 1.48 1.06 11.14
N THR A 219 1.70 -0.24 11.16
CA THR A 219 0.86 -1.19 11.88
C THR A 219 1.67 -2.42 12.30
N THR A 220 1.35 -2.95 13.47
CA THR A 220 1.95 -4.18 14.00
C THR A 220 0.88 -5.22 14.19
N VAL A 221 1.09 -6.41 13.62
CA VAL A 221 0.31 -7.61 13.90
C VAL A 221 1.03 -8.42 14.97
N THR A 222 0.27 -8.97 15.92
CA THR A 222 0.80 -9.85 16.97
C THR A 222 0.04 -11.18 16.94
N VAL A 223 0.76 -12.28 17.12
CA VAL A 223 0.22 -13.61 17.31
C VAL A 223 0.54 -14.07 18.74
N THR A 224 -0.49 -14.50 19.47
CA THR A 224 -0.41 -14.85 20.89
C THR A 224 -1.00 -16.24 21.13
N ASP A 225 -0.36 -17.03 22.00
CA ASP A 225 -0.96 -18.25 22.55
C ASP A 225 -1.85 -17.87 23.74
N THR A 226 -3.18 -18.03 23.61
CA THR A 226 -4.13 -17.60 24.66
C THR A 226 -4.09 -18.47 25.91
N GLN A 227 -3.53 -19.68 25.85
CA GLN A 227 -3.41 -20.55 27.03
C GLN A 227 -2.23 -20.15 27.91
N THR A 228 -1.13 -19.69 27.30
CA THR A 228 0.09 -19.29 28.03
C THR A 228 0.25 -17.77 28.13
N SER A 229 -0.58 -17.00 27.43
CA SER A 229 -0.46 -15.55 27.26
C SER A 229 0.86 -15.09 26.62
N GLU A 230 1.54 -16.00 25.91
CA GLU A 230 2.83 -15.75 25.29
C GLU A 230 2.67 -15.12 23.90
N VAL A 231 3.45 -14.08 23.61
CA VAL A 231 3.59 -13.55 22.24
C VAL A 231 4.54 -14.46 21.47
N ILE A 232 4.00 -15.19 20.48
CA ILE A 232 4.76 -16.16 19.70
C ILE A 232 5.30 -15.59 18.38
N ALA A 233 4.69 -14.51 17.88
CA ALA A 233 5.24 -13.76 16.75
C ALA A 233 4.69 -12.34 16.67
N GLN A 234 5.46 -11.45 16.02
CA GLN A 234 5.03 -10.10 15.66
C GLN A 234 5.51 -9.73 14.26
N ALA A 235 4.75 -8.90 13.56
CA ALA A 235 5.18 -8.33 12.30
C ALA A 235 4.77 -6.87 12.19
N THR A 236 5.70 -6.01 11.81
CA THR A 236 5.48 -4.57 11.68
C THR A 236 5.70 -4.15 10.23
N TRP A 237 4.73 -3.41 9.69
CA TRP A 237 4.82 -2.76 8.39
C TRP A 237 4.70 -1.25 8.54
N PHE A 238 5.39 -0.53 7.68
CA PHE A 238 5.15 0.87 7.41
C PHE A 238 4.76 1.06 5.95
N SER A 239 3.90 2.05 5.70
CA SER A 239 3.52 2.51 4.36
C SER A 239 3.80 4.01 4.23
N PHE A 240 4.24 4.42 3.05
CA PHE A 240 4.55 5.80 2.70
C PHE A 240 3.92 6.16 1.36
N GLU A 241 3.23 7.31 1.30
CA GLU A 241 2.63 7.82 0.07
C GLU A 241 3.57 8.81 -0.64
N PRO A 242 4.17 8.45 -1.79
CA PRO A 242 5.20 9.27 -2.42
C PRO A 242 4.75 10.64 -2.92
N SER A 243 3.46 10.82 -3.24
CA SER A 243 2.93 12.10 -3.73
C SER A 243 2.59 13.10 -2.63
N LEU A 244 2.70 12.70 -1.36
CA LEU A 244 2.37 13.51 -0.17
C LEU A 244 0.95 14.09 -0.24
N GLY A 245 0.01 13.33 -0.78
CA GLY A 245 -1.38 13.74 -0.94
C GLY A 245 -1.63 14.73 -2.09
N ARG A 246 -0.61 15.05 -2.90
CA ARG A 246 -0.81 15.91 -4.08
C ARG A 246 -1.65 15.17 -5.10
N ARG A 247 -2.84 15.71 -5.38
CA ARG A 247 -3.77 15.15 -6.35
C ARG A 247 -3.21 15.38 -7.76
N ALA A 248 -2.60 14.37 -8.36
CA ALA A 248 -2.74 14.22 -9.80
C ALA A 248 -4.23 13.94 -10.06
N ALA A 249 -4.78 14.40 -11.19
CA ALA A 249 -6.23 14.46 -11.43
C ALA A 249 -7.02 13.14 -11.21
N HIS A 250 -6.35 12.00 -11.05
CA HIS A 250 -6.94 10.68 -10.80
C HIS A 250 -6.16 9.81 -9.79
N SER A 251 -5.27 10.37 -8.96
CA SER A 251 -4.50 9.57 -7.99
C SER A 251 -5.25 9.39 -6.68
N THR A 252 -5.52 8.15 -6.29
CA THR A 252 -5.96 7.79 -4.93
C THR A 252 -4.70 7.60 -4.07
N PRO A 253 -4.35 8.53 -3.14
CA PRO A 253 -3.02 8.59 -2.53
C PRO A 253 -2.56 7.26 -1.94
N TRP A 254 -3.27 6.72 -0.95
CA TRP A 254 -2.89 5.47 -0.31
C TRP A 254 -2.97 4.24 -1.24
N ALA A 255 -3.53 4.36 -2.45
CA ALA A 255 -3.51 3.29 -3.45
C ALA A 255 -2.11 3.05 -4.04
N TYR A 256 -1.25 4.08 -4.05
CA TYR A 256 0.10 4.03 -4.61
C TYR A 256 1.19 4.08 -3.53
N ALA A 257 0.80 3.86 -2.28
CA ALA A 257 1.75 3.82 -1.18
C ALA A 257 2.75 2.68 -1.37
N ILE A 258 4.01 2.98 -1.09
CA ILE A 258 5.05 1.96 -0.97
C ILE A 258 5.06 1.44 0.46
N SER A 259 5.41 0.16 0.63
CA SER A 259 5.43 -0.48 1.94
C SER A 259 6.82 -0.99 2.28
N CYS A 260 7.11 -1.12 3.57
CA CYS A 260 8.24 -1.87 4.06
C CYS A 260 7.88 -2.72 5.31
N PRO A 261 8.27 -4.01 5.38
CA PRO A 261 8.85 -4.81 4.30
C PRO A 261 8.01 -4.79 3.04
N GLU A 262 8.66 -4.95 1.89
CA GLU A 262 7.99 -4.72 0.62
C GLU A 262 6.91 -5.77 0.35
N LEU A 263 5.70 -5.30 0.07
CA LEU A 263 4.56 -6.13 -0.33
C LEU A 263 4.40 -6.09 -1.84
N ARG A 264 4.82 -7.18 -2.52
CA ARG A 264 4.66 -7.37 -3.96
C ARG A 264 3.96 -8.69 -4.27
N GLY A 265 3.44 -8.77 -5.50
CA GLY A 265 3.01 -10.04 -6.11
C GLY A 265 1.67 -10.56 -5.59
N GLY A 266 0.81 -9.70 -5.04
CA GLY A 266 -0.48 -10.05 -4.45
C GLY A 266 -0.44 -10.12 -2.91
N LYS A 267 0.75 -10.05 -2.31
CA LYS A 267 0.94 -10.02 -0.85
C LYS A 267 0.26 -8.84 -0.19
N GLU A 268 0.14 -7.71 -0.88
CA GLU A 268 -0.42 -6.46 -0.40
C GLU A 268 -1.91 -6.54 -0.02
N ARG A 269 -2.65 -7.52 -0.56
CA ARG A 269 -4.08 -7.71 -0.29
C ARG A 269 -4.37 -8.49 0.99
N ALA A 270 -3.43 -9.31 1.45
CA ALA A 270 -3.59 -10.17 2.62
C ALA A 270 -2.27 -10.39 3.40
N PRO A 271 -1.45 -9.35 3.66
CA PRO A 271 -0.16 -9.51 4.30
C PRO A 271 -0.26 -10.12 5.70
N THR A 272 -1.31 -9.77 6.47
CA THR A 272 -1.53 -10.35 7.80
C THR A 272 -1.77 -11.85 7.74
N ARG A 273 -2.63 -12.31 6.84
CA ARG A 273 -2.87 -13.74 6.60
C ARG A 273 -1.55 -14.45 6.25
N PHE A 274 -0.80 -13.88 5.31
CA PHE A 274 0.45 -14.49 4.87
C PHE A 274 1.50 -14.58 5.99
N PHE A 275 1.67 -13.54 6.80
CA PHE A 275 2.50 -13.60 7.99
C PHE A 275 2.02 -14.68 8.98
N VAL A 276 0.72 -14.72 9.27
CA VAL A 276 0.14 -15.67 10.23
C VAL A 276 0.35 -17.12 9.79
N ASP A 277 0.25 -17.45 8.50
CA ASP A 277 0.52 -18.81 8.00
C ASP A 277 1.98 -19.26 8.17
N GLN A 278 2.95 -18.32 8.26
CA GLN A 278 4.35 -18.66 8.56
C GLN A 278 4.53 -19.09 10.02
N VAL A 279 3.66 -18.59 10.90
CA VAL A 279 3.69 -18.83 12.34
C VAL A 279 2.81 -20.01 12.73
N LEU A 280 1.59 -20.04 12.21
CA LEU A 280 0.53 -20.99 12.53
C LEU A 280 0.15 -21.74 11.26
N LYS A 281 0.78 -22.87 10.98
CA LYS A 281 0.52 -23.59 9.73
C LYS A 281 -0.85 -24.26 9.79
N PRO A 282 -1.75 -23.97 8.83
CA PRO A 282 -3.08 -24.57 8.81
C PRO A 282 -2.99 -26.10 8.70
N LYS A 283 -3.84 -26.79 9.46
CA LYS A 283 -4.04 -28.23 9.31
C LYS A 283 -4.57 -28.55 7.90
N GLY A 284 -4.06 -29.62 7.30
CA GLY A 284 -4.60 -30.16 6.04
C GLY A 284 -6.12 -30.34 6.10
N ARG A 285 -6.80 -30.08 4.98
CA ARG A 285 -8.21 -30.46 4.81
C ARG A 285 -8.23 -31.76 4.00
N ASP A 286 -8.40 -32.87 4.72
CA ASP A 286 -8.67 -34.18 4.13
C ASP A 286 -10.03 -34.21 3.43
#